data_AF-A0A972ZUM4-F1
#
_entry.id   AF-A0A972ZUM4-F1
#
_cell.length_a   1.000
_cell.length_b   1.000
_cell.length_c   1.000
_cell.angle_alpha   90.00
_cell.angle_beta   90.00
_cell.angle_gamma   90.00
#
_symmetry.space_group_name_H-M   'P 1'
#
loop_
_entity.id
_entity.type
_entity.pdbx_description
1 polymer ?
#
loop_
_entity_poly.entity_id
_entity_poly.type
_entity_poly.pdbx_seq_one_letter_code
_entity_poly.pdbx_strand_id
1 'polypeptide(L)'
;MTDEMVAALPDFENSDLFTPAEKVAIRFAEVMAGDFRALSAELSAALREHYTEPQIMALGWRMAIFVGYGRLVYVSGLQGVGGLCPLSFTHEQLQTQAEAGE
;
A
#
# COMPACT_ATOMS: atom_id res chain seq x y z
N MET A 1 -4.65 -9.23 -1.59
CA MET A 1 -3.75 -8.86 -0.48
C MET A 1 -4.30 -9.52 0.77
N THR A 2 -3.51 -10.37 1.40
CA THR A 2 -3.88 -11.07 2.65
C THR A 2 -3.33 -10.29 3.86
N ASP A 3 -3.78 -10.62 5.07
CA ASP A 3 -3.24 -10.02 6.30
C ASP A 3 -1.74 -10.31 6.47
N GLU A 4 -1.30 -11.49 6.02
CA GLU A 4 0.11 -11.88 5.99
C GLU A 4 0.92 -10.97 5.05
N MET A 5 0.40 -10.66 3.86
CA MET A 5 1.05 -9.70 2.96
C MET A 5 1.10 -8.31 3.58
N VAL A 6 0.03 -7.86 4.27
CA VAL A 6 0.01 -6.56 4.94
C VAL A 6 1.08 -6.50 6.03
N ALA A 7 1.18 -7.54 6.85
CA ALA A 7 2.19 -7.64 7.91
C ALA A 7 3.63 -7.66 7.36
N ALA A 8 3.83 -8.17 6.14
CA ALA A 8 5.13 -8.22 5.48
C ALA A 8 5.55 -6.93 4.78
N LEU A 9 4.66 -5.93 4.64
CA LEU A 9 4.97 -4.66 3.97
C LEU A 9 6.20 -3.92 4.53
N PRO A 10 6.45 -3.86 5.85
CA PRO A 10 7.63 -3.18 6.39
C PRO A 10 8.97 -3.81 5.95
N ASP A 11 8.97 -5.07 5.54
CA ASP A 11 10.14 -5.82 5.07
C ASP A 11 9.90 -6.42 3.67
N PHE A 12 9.16 -5.69 2.82
CA PHE A 12 8.73 -6.19 1.52
C PHE A 12 9.90 -6.58 0.59
N GLU A 13 11.09 -6.00 0.78
CA GLU A 13 12.26 -6.31 -0.04
C GLU A 13 12.76 -7.73 0.15
N ASN A 14 12.75 -8.22 1.40
CA ASN A 14 13.21 -9.56 1.74
C ASN A 14 12.07 -10.59 1.76
N SER A 15 10.82 -10.14 1.75
CA SER A 15 9.65 -11.02 1.73
C SER A 15 9.47 -11.74 0.39
N ASP A 16 9.22 -13.04 0.45
CA ASP A 16 8.87 -13.88 -0.70
C ASP A 16 7.39 -13.75 -1.11
N LEU A 17 6.60 -12.99 -0.33
CA LEU A 17 5.17 -12.78 -0.58
C LEU A 17 4.90 -11.75 -1.69
N PHE A 18 5.93 -11.06 -2.17
CA PHE A 18 5.82 -10.05 -3.22
C PHE A 18 6.64 -10.44 -4.43
N THR A 19 6.04 -10.31 -5.61
CA THR A 19 6.74 -10.45 -6.88
C THR A 19 7.77 -9.32 -7.08
N PRO A 20 8.79 -9.51 -7.94
CA PRO A 20 9.74 -8.44 -8.26
C PRO A 20 9.05 -7.14 -8.72
N ALA A 21 8.01 -7.25 -9.55
CA ALA A 21 7.22 -6.11 -10.01
C ALA A 21 6.55 -5.37 -8.84
N GLU A 22 5.92 -6.09 -7.91
CA GLU A 22 5.28 -5.50 -6.74
C GLU A 22 6.29 -4.81 -5.82
N LYS A 23 7.47 -5.41 -5.61
CA LYS A 23 8.54 -4.76 -4.83
C LYS A 23 8.95 -3.42 -5.45
N VAL A 24 9.10 -3.36 -6.78
CA VAL A 24 9.38 -2.10 -7.49
C VAL A 24 8.24 -1.09 -7.32
N ALA A 25 6.98 -1.52 -7.39
CA ALA A 25 5.83 -0.65 -7.17
C ALA A 25 5.74 -0.12 -5.73
N ILE A 26 6.03 -0.95 -4.73
CA ILE A 26 6.07 -0.54 -3.31
C ILE A 26 7.20 0.47 -3.09
N ARG A 27 8.40 0.20 -3.61
CA ARG A 27 9.53 1.14 -3.53
C ARG A 27 9.20 2.48 -4.19
N PHE A 28 8.51 2.46 -5.33
CA PHE A 28 8.01 3.69 -5.96
C PHE A 28 6.99 4.42 -5.08
N ALA A 29 6.09 3.70 -4.40
CA ALA A 29 5.14 4.27 -3.45
C ALA A 29 5.84 4.98 -2.27
N GLU A 30 6.89 4.37 -1.71
CA GLU A 30 7.66 4.97 -0.61
C GLU A 30 8.34 6.28 -1.02
N VAL A 31 8.97 6.31 -2.21
CA VAL A 31 9.56 7.53 -2.76
C VAL A 31 8.50 8.61 -2.96
N MET A 32 7.34 8.26 -3.53
CA MET A 32 6.23 9.20 -3.74
C MET A 32 5.64 9.74 -2.43
N ALA A 33 5.57 8.92 -1.37
CA ALA A 33 5.07 9.31 -0.06
C ALA A 33 6.09 10.17 0.73
N GLY A 34 7.38 9.86 0.59
CA GLY A 34 8.50 10.59 1.19
C GLY A 34 8.97 11.77 0.33
N ASP A 35 10.16 11.64 -0.25
CA ASP A 35 10.75 12.64 -1.15
C ASP A 35 10.67 12.20 -2.62
N PHE A 36 9.60 12.61 -3.30
CA PHE A 36 9.36 12.28 -4.71
C PHE A 36 10.46 12.77 -5.67
N ARG A 37 11.32 13.71 -5.23
CA ARG A 37 12.48 14.17 -6.00
C ARG A 37 13.64 13.19 -5.97
N ALA A 38 13.65 12.25 -5.03
CA ALA A 38 14.67 11.21 -4.92
C ALA A 38 14.42 10.02 -5.86
N LEU A 39 13.50 10.13 -6.81
CA LEU A 39 13.27 9.09 -7.82
C LEU A 39 14.53 8.90 -8.68
N SER A 40 15.26 7.82 -8.42
CA SER A 40 16.52 7.53 -9.10
C SER A 40 16.30 7.01 -10.53
N ALA A 41 17.35 7.08 -11.35
CA ALA A 41 17.32 6.54 -12.70
C ALA A 41 17.13 5.02 -12.70
N GLU A 42 17.73 4.34 -11.72
CA GLU A 42 17.65 2.88 -11.53
C GLU A 42 16.21 2.45 -11.22
N LEU A 43 15.53 3.15 -10.30
CA LEU A 43 14.12 2.86 -9.99
C LEU A 43 13.21 3.19 -11.18
N SER A 44 13.52 4.26 -11.93
CA SER A 44 12.80 4.60 -13.16
C SER A 44 12.98 3.54 -14.26
N ALA A 45 14.15 2.93 -14.36
CA ALA A 45 14.42 1.82 -15.28
C ALA A 45 13.69 0.54 -14.84
N ALA A 46 13.77 0.18 -13.56
CA ALA A 46 13.08 -0.99 -13.00
C ALA A 46 11.55 -0.91 -13.16
N LEU A 47 10.97 0.29 -13.01
CA LEU A 47 9.55 0.52 -13.30
C LEU A 47 9.20 0.18 -14.76
N ARG A 48 10.05 0.58 -15.71
CA ARG A 48 9.82 0.31 -17.14
C ARG A 48 10.09 -1.14 -17.53
N GLU A 49 10.84 -1.89 -16.73
CA GLU A 49 11.03 -3.33 -16.91
C GLU A 49 9.74 -4.11 -16.62
N HIS A 50 8.97 -3.69 -15.62
CA HIS A 50 7.77 -4.41 -15.17
C HIS A 50 6.45 -3.80 -15.61
N TYR A 51 6.43 -2.50 -15.93
CA TYR A 51 5.20 -1.75 -16.20
C TYR A 51 5.32 -0.92 -17.47
N THR A 52 4.24 -0.88 -18.23
CA THR A 52 4.06 0.04 -19.36
C THR A 52 3.85 1.47 -18.87
N GLU A 53 4.10 2.47 -19.73
CA GLU A 53 3.90 3.88 -19.36
C GLU A 53 2.48 4.19 -18.83
N PRO A 54 1.37 3.66 -19.43
CA PRO A 54 0.04 3.83 -18.85
C PRO A 54 -0.11 3.21 -17.46
N GLN A 55 0.53 2.07 -17.20
CA GLN A 55 0.50 1.42 -15.89
C GLN A 55 1.29 2.22 -14.85
N ILE A 56 2.46 2.76 -15.22
CA ILE A 56 3.25 3.65 -14.36
C ILE A 56 2.44 4.90 -14.00
N MET A 57 1.74 5.50 -14.98
CA MET A 57 0.85 6.63 -14.71
C MET A 57 -0.30 6.25 -13.77
N ALA A 58 -0.91 5.09 -13.96
CA ALA A 58 -1.98 4.61 -13.08
C ALA A 58 -1.49 4.35 -11.64
N LEU A 59 -0.27 3.83 -11.47
CA LEU A 59 0.38 3.69 -10.17
C LEU A 59 0.61 5.06 -9.52
N GLY A 60 1.25 5.98 -10.24
CA GLY A 60 1.52 7.34 -9.75
C GLY A 60 0.25 8.11 -9.39
N TRP A 61 -0.82 7.94 -10.17
CA TRP A 61 -2.13 8.56 -9.88
C TRP A 61 -2.71 8.10 -8.55
N ARG A 62 -2.68 6.79 -8.26
CA ARG A 62 -3.14 6.24 -6.97
C ARG A 62 -2.34 6.85 -5.81
N MET A 63 -1.01 6.90 -5.95
CA MET A 63 -0.13 7.49 -4.93
C MET A 63 -0.43 8.97 -4.72
N ALA A 64 -0.60 9.75 -5.80
CA ALA A 64 -0.90 11.17 -5.72
C ALA A 64 -2.20 11.45 -4.95
N ILE A 65 -3.26 10.69 -5.22
CA ILE A 65 -4.54 10.79 -4.50
C ILE A 65 -4.37 10.44 -3.03
N PHE A 66 -3.83 9.26 -2.71
CA PHE A 66 -3.81 8.79 -1.31
C PHE A 66 -2.81 9.53 -0.44
N VAL A 67 -1.62 9.87 -0.95
CA VAL A 67 -0.64 10.69 -0.23
C VAL A 67 -1.17 12.11 -0.03
N GLY A 68 -1.73 12.71 -1.09
CA GLY A 68 -2.32 14.06 -1.02
C GLY A 68 -3.49 14.12 -0.04
N TYR A 69 -4.38 13.13 -0.10
CA TYR A 69 -5.52 13.00 0.80
C TYR A 69 -5.08 12.84 2.26
N GLY A 70 -4.15 11.92 2.54
CA GLY A 70 -3.62 11.71 3.89
C GLY A 70 -2.98 12.98 4.48
N ARG A 71 -2.21 13.71 3.66
CA ARG A 71 -1.63 15.01 4.06
C ARG A 71 -2.71 16.06 4.34
N LEU A 72 -3.72 16.16 3.49
CA LEU A 72 -4.84 17.08 3.69
C LEU A 72 -5.60 16.79 4.99
N VAL A 73 -5.94 15.51 5.24
CA VAL A 73 -6.58 15.05 6.47
C VAL A 73 -5.76 15.45 7.70
N TYR A 74 -4.45 15.22 7.65
CA TYR A 74 -3.54 15.57 8.74
C TYR A 74 -3.50 17.07 9.03
N VAL A 75 -3.26 17.91 8.01
CA VAL A 75 -3.14 19.37 8.21
C VAL A 75 -4.45 20.05 8.57
N SER A 76 -5.58 19.44 8.18
CA SER A 76 -6.92 19.97 8.50
C SER A 76 -7.37 19.62 9.91
N GLY A 77 -6.63 18.77 10.64
CA GLY A 77 -7.05 18.27 11.96
C GLY A 77 -8.24 17.31 11.91
N LEU A 78 -8.45 16.67 10.75
CA LEU A 78 -9.60 15.79 10.48
C LEU A 78 -9.21 14.31 10.51
N GLN A 79 -8.24 13.91 11.33
CA GLN A 79 -7.71 12.54 11.36
C GLN A 79 -8.76 11.46 11.70
N GLY A 80 -9.94 11.85 12.21
CA GLY A 80 -11.09 10.95 12.37
C GLY A 80 -11.85 10.64 11.08
N VAL A 81 -11.66 11.43 10.02
CA VAL A 81 -12.25 11.16 8.69
C VAL A 81 -11.57 9.94 8.08
N GLY A 82 -12.36 8.93 7.72
CA GLY A 82 -11.84 7.66 7.22
C GLY A 82 -11.24 6.77 8.32
N GLY A 83 -11.42 7.13 9.60
CA GLY A 83 -11.12 6.23 10.71
C GLY A 83 -11.89 4.93 10.54
N LEU A 84 -11.18 3.80 10.64
CA LEU A 84 -11.81 2.49 10.65
C LEU A 84 -12.77 2.46 11.84
N CYS A 85 -14.06 2.26 11.58
CA CYS A 85 -14.97 1.84 12.64
C CYS A 85 -14.35 0.56 13.22
N PRO A 86 -14.10 0.45 14.53
CA PRO A 86 -13.55 -0.77 15.08
C PRO A 86 -14.50 -1.89 14.70
N LEU A 87 -14.05 -2.80 13.84
CA LEU A 87 -14.79 -4.02 13.57
C LEU A 87 -14.81 -4.75 14.90
N SER A 88 -15.98 -4.80 15.54
CA SER A 88 -16.20 -5.45 16.84
C SER A 88 -15.88 -6.95 16.82
N PHE A 89 -15.57 -7.50 15.65
CA PHE A 89 -15.23 -8.89 15.43
C PHE A 89 -13.85 -8.95 14.79
N THR A 90 -12.90 -9.51 15.54
CA THR A 90 -11.61 -9.94 14.99
C THR A 90 -11.85 -11.07 13.99
N HIS A 91 -10.96 -11.22 13.00
CA HIS A 91 -11.05 -12.28 11.99
C HIS A 91 -11.14 -13.68 12.63
N GLU A 92 -10.52 -13.86 13.79
CA GLU A 92 -10.57 -15.05 14.64
C GLU A 92 -11.97 -15.32 15.24
N GLN A 93 -12.70 -14.26 15.62
CA GLN A 93 -14.09 -14.36 16.11
C GLN A 93 -15.08 -14.70 15.00
N LEU A 94 -14.83 -14.24 13.76
CA LEU A 94 -15.66 -14.57 12.61
C LEU A 94 -15.49 -16.04 12.17
N GLN A 95 -14.28 -16.60 12.26
CA GLN A 95 -14.03 -18.03 11.99
C GLN A 95 -14.66 -18.93 13.05
N THR A 96 -14.54 -18.56 14.33
CA THR A 96 -15.11 -19.36 15.44
C THR A 96 -16.65 -19.41 15.40
N GLN A 97 -17.33 -18.35 14.95
CA GLN A 97 -18.79 -18.36 14.81
C GLN A 97 -19.29 -19.14 13.58
N ALA A 98 -18.47 -19.27 12.53
CA ALA A 98 -18.82 -20.08 11.36
C ALA A 98 -18.78 -21.58 11.67
N GLU A 99 -17.86 -22.02 12.55
CA GLU A 99 -17.72 -23.43 12.95
C GLU A 99 -18.69 -23.86 14.07
N ALA A 100 -19.22 -22.91 14.86
CA ALA A 100 -20.20 -23.18 15.93
C ALA A 100 -21.67 -23.18 15.47
N GLY A 101 -21.92 -23.01 14.17
CA GLY A 101 -23.24 -22.91 13.56
C GLY A 101 -23.71 -24.15 12.78
N GLU A 102 -23.06 -25.30 12.97
CA GLU A 102 -23.43 -26.62 12.42
C GLU A 102 -23.70 -27.62 13.55
#